data_AF-A0A7K3SAM8-F1
#
_entry.id   AF-A0A7K3SAM8-F1
#
_cell.length_a   1.000
_cell.length_b   1.000
_cell.length_c   1.000
_cell.angle_alpha   90.00
_cell.angle_beta   90.00
_cell.angle_gamma   90.00
#
_symmetry.space_group_name_H-M   'P 1'
#
loop_
_entity.id
_entity.type
_entity.pdbx_description
1 polymer ?
#
loop_
_entity_poly.entity_id
_entity_poly.type
_entity_poly.pdbx_seq_one_letter_code
_entity_poly.pdbx_strand_id
1 'polypeptide(L)'
;WTAYQEDGRTGFGYGTLTGHPERGEECFVVDLADDGTVWFTVLAFSRPASWYARIAGPLVPPVQLWYARRLGRTLRRIVAAG
;
A
#
# COMPACT_ATOMS: atom_id res chain seq x y z
N TRP A 1 11.34 4.27 0.51
CA TRP A 1 12.18 3.52 1.47
C TRP A 1 11.90 2.03 1.33
N THR A 2 12.79 1.16 1.80
CA THR A 2 12.61 -0.31 1.79
C THR A 2 13.03 -0.87 3.15
N ALA A 3 12.34 -1.88 3.65
CA ALA A 3 12.76 -2.67 4.81
C ALA A 3 12.89 -4.14 4.41
N TYR A 4 14.00 -4.73 4.81
CA TYR A 4 14.26 -6.16 4.78
C TYR A 4 14.87 -6.49 6.14
N GLN A 5 14.11 -7.17 6.99
CA GLN A 5 14.55 -7.55 8.33
C GLN A 5 14.60 -9.08 8.42
N GLU A 6 15.53 -9.58 9.22
CA GLU A 6 15.75 -11.03 9.42
C GLU A 6 14.58 -11.69 10.17
N ASP A 7 13.71 -10.91 10.81
CA ASP A 7 12.52 -11.34 11.55
C ASP A 7 11.29 -11.64 10.67
N GLY A 8 11.48 -11.81 9.35
CA GLY A 8 10.39 -12.10 8.43
C GLY A 8 9.60 -10.86 7.97
N ARG A 9 10.04 -9.64 8.32
CA ARG A 9 9.44 -8.40 7.84
C ARG A 9 10.10 -7.88 6.57
N THR A 10 9.30 -7.68 5.52
CA THR A 10 9.74 -7.10 4.24
C THR A 10 8.74 -6.07 3.72
N GLY A 11 9.21 -4.96 3.19
CA GLY A 11 8.32 -3.94 2.64
C GLY A 11 9.01 -2.81 1.92
N PHE A 12 8.20 -1.96 1.28
CA PHE A 12 8.66 -0.76 0.61
C PHE A 12 7.61 0.34 0.68
N GLY A 13 8.06 1.59 0.62
CA GLY A 13 7.21 2.76 0.51
C GLY A 13 7.72 3.72 -0.55
N TYR A 14 6.81 4.33 -1.28
CA TYR A 14 7.12 5.34 -2.29
C TYR A 14 6.21 6.56 -2.12
N GLY A 15 6.71 7.71 -2.53
CA GLY A 15 6.00 8.98 -2.51
C GLY A 15 5.82 9.53 -3.91
N THR A 16 4.78 10.33 -4.10
CA THR A 16 4.57 11.13 -5.31
C THR A 16 5.64 12.21 -5.43
N LEU A 17 6.22 12.37 -6.62
CA LEU A 17 7.23 13.40 -6.89
C LEU A 17 6.64 14.82 -6.91
N THR A 18 7.48 15.83 -6.70
CA THR A 18 7.12 17.24 -6.83
C THR A 18 6.60 17.54 -8.24
N GLY A 19 5.41 18.15 -8.34
CA GLY A 19 4.72 18.41 -9.61
C GLY A 19 3.53 17.48 -9.88
N HIS A 20 3.36 16.43 -9.07
CA HIS A 20 2.16 15.59 -9.14
C HIS A 20 0.92 16.31 -8.56
N PRO A 21 -0.26 16.13 -9.18
CA PRO A 21 -1.50 16.80 -8.78
C PRO A 21 -2.02 16.36 -7.40
N GLU A 22 -1.60 15.18 -6.96
CA GLU A 22 -1.82 14.58 -5.65
C GLU A 22 -0.46 14.43 -4.96
N ARG A 23 -0.37 14.85 -3.69
CA ARG A 23 0.79 14.58 -2.83
C ARG A 23 0.45 13.45 -1.88
N GLY A 24 1.10 12.31 -2.02
CA GLY A 24 0.82 11.15 -1.18
C GLY A 24 2.01 10.21 -1.07
N GLU A 25 1.98 9.38 -0.05
CA GLU A 25 2.88 8.24 0.06
C GLU A 25 2.04 6.98 0.26
N GLU A 26 2.53 5.90 -0.31
CA GLU A 26 1.98 4.57 -0.13
C GLU A 26 3.10 3.61 0.26
N CYS A 27 2.85 2.76 1.26
CA CYS A 27 3.75 1.69 1.61
C CYS A 27 3.02 0.36 1.78
N PHE A 28 3.78 -0.69 1.48
CA PHE A 28 3.37 -2.09 1.51
C PHE A 28 4.36 -2.83 2.39
N VAL A 29 3.86 -3.47 3.43
CA VAL A 29 4.67 -4.23 4.39
C VAL A 29 4.04 -5.59 4.59
N VAL A 30 4.86 -6.62 4.52
CA VAL A 30 4.53 -8.00 4.86
C VAL A 30 5.30 -8.36 6.11
N ASP A 31 4.61 -8.89 7.10
CA ASP A 31 5.19 -9.48 8.30
C ASP A 31 4.80 -10.97 8.33
N LEU A 32 5.81 -11.84 8.34
CA LEU A 32 5.63 -13.28 8.50
C LEU A 32 5.96 -13.66 9.94
N ALA A 33 4.95 -14.09 10.71
CA ALA A 33 5.14 -14.59 12.06
C ALA A 33 5.71 -16.01 12.06
N ASP A 34 6.34 -16.41 13.16
CA ASP A 34 6.95 -17.74 13.35
C ASP A 34 5.94 -18.90 13.19
N ASP A 35 4.65 -18.64 13.46
CA ASP A 35 3.56 -19.61 13.29
C ASP A 35 3.04 -19.73 11.85
N GLY A 36 3.68 -19.01 10.91
CA GLY A 36 3.29 -18.96 9.49
C GLY A 36 2.18 -17.95 9.18
N THR A 37 1.70 -17.19 10.16
CA THR A 37 0.70 -16.14 9.94
C THR A 37 1.32 -14.99 9.14
N VAL A 38 0.68 -14.63 8.02
CA VAL A 38 1.10 -13.52 7.17
C VAL A 38 0.21 -12.30 7.41
N TRP A 39 0.80 -11.21 7.88
CA TRP A 39 0.17 -9.90 7.94
C TRP A 39 0.58 -9.08 6.73
N PHE A 40 -0.41 -8.50 6.05
CA PHE A 40 -0.18 -7.59 4.94
C PHE A 40 -0.77 -6.23 5.24
N THR A 41 0.12 -5.26 5.45
CA THR A 41 -0.22 -3.89 5.81
C THR A 41 -0.03 -3.00 4.58
N VAL A 42 -1.10 -2.28 4.23
CA VAL A 42 -1.06 -1.23 3.21
C VAL A 42 -1.41 0.08 3.89
N LEU A 43 -0.50 1.05 3.82
CA LEU A 43 -0.72 2.41 4.30
C LEU A 43 -0.65 3.34 3.09
N ALA A 44 -1.75 4.01 2.78
CA ALA A 44 -1.83 4.99 1.72
C ALA A 44 -2.41 6.28 2.29
N PHE A 45 -1.74 7.40 2.05
CA PHE A 45 -2.31 8.72 2.30
C PHE A 45 -2.09 9.61 1.08
N SER A 46 -3.13 10.34 0.71
CA SER A 46 -3.11 11.26 -0.42
C SER A 46 -3.75 12.58 -0.02
N ARG A 47 -3.06 13.68 -0.34
CA ARG A 47 -3.53 15.05 -0.16
C ARG A 47 -3.58 15.74 -1.52
N PRO A 48 -4.70 16.36 -1.90
CA PRO A 48 -4.77 17.07 -3.16
C PRO A 48 -3.82 18.28 -3.14
N ALA A 49 -2.92 18.32 -4.12
CA ALA A 49 -1.96 19.41 -4.31
C ALA A 49 -2.43 20.42 -5.36
N SER A 50 -3.45 20.07 -6.16
CA SER A 50 -4.00 20.89 -7.23
C SER A 50 -5.54 20.94 -7.19
N TRP A 51 -6.14 21.99 -7.74
CA TRP A 51 -7.59 22.24 -7.65
C TRP A 51 -8.44 21.18 -8.35
N TYR A 52 -7.99 20.64 -9.48
CA TYR A 52 -8.69 19.58 -10.21
C TYR A 52 -8.57 18.23 -9.51
N ALA A 53 -7.48 18.00 -8.77
CA ALA A 53 -7.33 16.80 -7.95
C ALA A 53 -8.28 16.81 -6.75
N ARG A 54 -8.68 17.99 -6.25
CA ARG A 54 -9.77 18.11 -5.24
C ARG A 54 -11.12 17.61 -5.76
N ILE A 55 -11.37 17.69 -7.07
CA ILE A 55 -12.60 17.15 -7.70
C ILE A 55 -12.54 15.62 -7.76
N ALA A 56 -11.36 15.05 -8.02
CA ALA A 56 -11.14 13.60 -7.97
C ALA A 56 -11.03 13.05 -6.54
N GLY A 57 -10.73 13.91 -5.57
CA GLY A 57 -10.46 13.58 -4.16
C GLY A 57 -11.47 12.64 -3.50
N PRO A 58 -12.79 12.79 -3.68
CA PRO A 58 -13.78 11.87 -3.11
C PRO A 58 -13.69 10.43 -3.64
N LEU A 59 -13.13 10.23 -4.83
CA LEU A 59 -12.98 8.90 -5.46
C LEU A 59 -11.66 8.21 -5.08
N VAL A 60 -10.70 8.95 -4.51
CA VAL A 60 -9.37 8.41 -4.20
C VAL A 60 -9.40 7.36 -3.08
N PRO A 61 -10.01 7.62 -1.90
CA PRO A 61 -10.07 6.62 -0.82
C PRO A 61 -10.73 5.28 -1.20
N PRO A 62 -11.89 5.24 -1.90
CA PRO A 62 -12.49 3.95 -2.26
C PRO A 62 -11.66 3.17 -3.28
N VAL A 63 -10.96 3.85 -4.20
CA VAL A 63 -10.05 3.21 -5.17
C VAL A 63 -8.83 2.63 -4.45
N GLN A 64 -8.19 3.36 -3.54
CA GLN A 64 -7.08 2.88 -2.71
C GLN A 64 -7.49 1.64 -1.91
N LEU A 65 -8.66 1.69 -1.28
CA LEU A 65 -9.18 0.57 -0.49
C LEU A 65 -9.49 -0.66 -1.35
N TRP A 66 -10.07 -0.46 -2.54
CA TRP A 66 -10.29 -1.55 -3.50
C TRP A 66 -8.97 -2.19 -3.93
N TYR A 67 -7.96 -1.38 -4.23
CA TYR A 67 -6.64 -1.84 -4.65
C TYR A 67 -5.93 -2.63 -3.54
N ALA A 68 -5.92 -2.11 -2.31
CA ALA A 68 -5.38 -2.80 -1.14
C ALA A 68 -6.05 -4.18 -0.93
N ARG A 69 -7.38 -4.26 -1.07
CA ARG A 69 -8.12 -5.53 -1.00
C ARG A 69 -7.75 -6.48 -2.13
N ARG A 70 -7.53 -5.97 -3.34
CA ARG A 70 -7.11 -6.79 -4.49
C ARG A 70 -5.75 -7.41 -4.23
N LEU A 71 -4.79 -6.63 -3.74
CA LEU A 71 -3.45 -7.10 -3.39
C LEU A 71 -3.50 -8.16 -2.29
N GLY A 72 -4.26 -7.93 -1.22
CA GLY A 72 -4.43 -8.91 -0.14
C GLY A 72 -5.03 -10.24 -0.62
N ARG A 73 -5.97 -10.21 -1.58
CA ARG A 73 -6.50 -11.45 -2.20
C ARG A 73 -5.45 -12.17 -3.03
N THR A 74 -4.63 -11.45 -3.79
CA THR A 74 -3.54 -12.04 -4.56
C THR A 74 -2.49 -12.67 -3.65
N LEU A 75 -2.08 -11.97 -2.58
CA LEU A 75 -1.12 -12.51 -1.61
C LEU A 75 -1.64 -13.81 -0.99
N ARG A 76 -2.91 -13.83 -0.56
CA ARG A 76 -3.53 -15.04 -0.02
C ARG A 76 -3.51 -16.21 -1.00
N ARG A 77 -3.72 -15.95 -2.29
CA ARG A 77 -3.64 -16.98 -3.34
C ARG A 77 -2.23 -17.53 -3.51
N ILE A 78 -1.21 -16.67 -3.48
CA ILE A 78 0.20 -17.09 -3.61
C ILE A 78 0.60 -17.93 -2.40
N VAL A 79 0.28 -17.48 -1.18
CA VAL A 79 0.58 -18.21 0.06
C VAL A 79 -0.12 -19.57 0.10
N ALA A 80 -1.36 -19.67 -0.38
CA ALA A 80 -2.09 -20.95 -0.42
C ALA A 80 -1.64 -21.91 -1.54
N ALA A 81 -0.84 -21.43 -2.49
CA ALA A 81 -0.34 -22.23 -3.61
C ALA A 81 1.12 -22.70 -3.44
N GLY A 82 1.84 -22.16 -2.45
CA GLY A 82 3.16 -22.62 -2.02
C GLY A 82 3.05 -23.56 -0.83
#